data_AF-A0A1Q7HDL2-F1
#
_entry.id   AF-A0A1Q7HDL2-F1
#
_cell.length_a   1.000
_cell.length_b   1.000
_cell.length_c   1.000
_cell.angle_alpha   90.00
_cell.angle_beta   90.00
_cell.angle_gamma   90.00
#
_symmetry.space_group_name_H-M   'P 1'
#
loop_
_entity.id
_entity.type
_entity.pdbx_description
1 polymer ?
#
loop_
_entity_poly.entity_id
_entity_poly.type
_entity_poly.pdbx_seq_one_letter_code
_entity_poly.pdbx_strand_id
1 'polypeptide(L)' 'MVGSERVTWELVSVDNTGVCRLSVSHSGGVIVEYFTSTAAALQRESEIEALLTGMSATHNGSSK' A
#
# COMPACT_ATOMS: atom_id res chain seq x y z
N MET A 1 -8.94 -21.21 -8.34
CA MET A 1 -8.96 -19.74 -8.39
C MET A 1 -8.21 -19.26 -7.16
N VAL A 2 -6.91 -18.98 -7.28
CA VAL A 2 -6.09 -18.55 -6.15
C VAL A 2 -6.53 -17.12 -5.80
N GLY A 3 -6.85 -16.89 -4.53
CA GLY A 3 -7.57 -15.71 -4.06
C GLY A 3 -6.89 -14.41 -4.49
N SER A 4 -7.70 -13.48 -5.01
CA SER A 4 -7.29 -12.10 -5.18
C SER A 4 -6.89 -11.56 -3.81
N GLU A 5 -5.58 -11.49 -3.56
CA GLU A 5 -5.05 -10.94 -2.33
C GLU A 5 -5.50 -9.48 -2.23
N ARG A 6 -6.46 -9.21 -1.35
CA ARG A 6 -7.03 -7.86 -1.20
C ARG A 6 -6.07 -7.07 -0.35
N VAL A 7 -5.31 -6.18 -0.99
CA VAL A 7 -4.53 -5.18 -0.28
C VAL A 7 -5.43 -3.97 0.00
N THR A 8 -5.50 -3.56 1.26
CA THR A 8 -6.29 -2.40 1.71
C THR A 8 -5.38 -1.34 2.31
N TRP A 9 -5.69 -0.08 2.04
CA TRP A 9 -4.92 1.08 2.46
C TRP A 9 -5.80 2.00 3.31
N GLU A 10 -5.24 2.55 4.37
CA GLU A 10 -5.89 3.55 5.20
C GLU A 10 -4.90 4.67 5.56
N LEU A 11 -5.30 5.92 5.29
CA LEU A 11 -4.55 7.11 5.69
C LEU A 11 -5.33 7.87 6.75
N VAL A 12 -4.76 8.01 7.94
CA VAL A 12 -5.40 8.66 9.09
C VAL A 12 -4.55 9.82 9.59
N SER A 13 -5.16 10.99 9.79
CA SER A 13 -4.52 12.08 10.54
C SER A 13 -4.43 11.70 12.02
N VAL A 14 -3.22 11.69 12.56
CA VAL A 14 -2.93 11.26 13.95
C VAL A 14 -3.07 12.45 14.91
N ASP A 15 -2.79 13.65 14.42
CA ASP A 15 -2.93 14.89 15.17
C ASP A 15 -3.24 16.08 14.25
N ASN A 16 -3.49 17.24 14.88
CA ASN A 16 -3.74 18.50 14.18
C ASN A 16 -2.46 19.18 13.65
N THR A 17 -1.30 18.54 13.79
CA THR A 17 0.00 19.08 13.34
C THR A 17 0.35 18.64 11.91
N GLY A 18 -0.46 17.76 11.33
CA GLY A 18 -0.26 17.22 9.98
C GLY A 18 0.42 15.86 9.96
N VAL A 19 0.69 15.25 11.13
CA VAL A 19 1.16 13.87 11.19
C VAL A 19 0.03 12.95 10.74
N CYS A 20 0.36 12.05 9.83
CA CYS A 20 -0.55 11.05 9.33
C CYS A 20 0.08 9.65 9.38
N ARG A 21 -0.78 8.65 9.48
CA ARG A 21 -0.43 7.24 9.53
C ARG A 21 -1.00 6.57 8.30
N LEU A 22 -0.11 5.98 7.50
CA LEU A 22 -0.48 5.07 6.43
C LEU A 22 -0.46 3.64 6.98
N SER A 23 -1.56 2.91 6.79
CA SER A 23 -1.66 1.49 7.13
C SER A 23 -1.97 0.67 5.89
N VAL A 24 -1.24 -0.43 5.70
CA VAL A 24 -1.33 -1.32 4.55
C VAL A 24 -1.62 -2.72 5.05
N SER A 25 -2.82 -3.24 4.77
CA SER A 25 -3.22 -4.59 5.16
C SER A 25 -3.14 -5.54 3.98
N HIS A 26 -2.41 -6.64 4.12
CA HIS A 26 -2.29 -7.71 3.13
C HIS A 26 -2.30 -9.09 3.83
N SER A 27 -2.22 -10.20 3.08
CA SER A 27 -2.36 -11.54 3.67
C SER A 27 -1.25 -11.90 4.67
N GLY A 28 -0.10 -11.24 4.57
CA GLY A 28 1.06 -11.42 5.43
C GLY A 28 1.09 -10.54 6.68
N GLY A 29 0.13 -9.63 6.85
CA GLY A 29 0.05 -8.74 8.01
C GLY A 29 -0.27 -7.29 7.64
N VAL A 30 0.06 -6.39 8.57
CA VAL A 30 -0.17 -4.95 8.44
C VAL A 30 1.15 -4.20 8.54
N ILE A 31 1.41 -3.34 7.56
CA ILE A 31 2.52 -2.38 7.58
C ILE A 31 1.96 -1.04 8.04
N VAL A 32 2.65 -0.37 8.96
CA VAL A 32 2.26 0.95 9.47
C VAL A 32 3.43 1.90 9.35
N GLU A 33 3.23 3.01 8.63
CA GLU A 33 4.22 4.06 8.43
C GLU A 33 3.65 5.42 8.88
N TYR A 34 4.48 6.26 9.48
CA TYR A 34 4.10 7.60 9.95
C TYR A 34 4.82 8.66 9.13
N PHE A 35 4.07 9.69 8.74
CA PHE A 35 4.56 10.78 7.92
C PHE A 35 4.19 12.12 8.55
N THR A 36 5.07 13.09 8.44
CA THR A 36 4.83 14.48 8.89
C THR A 36 4.04 15.31 7.87
N SER A 37 3.68 14.72 6.72
CA SER A 37 2.92 15.36 5.66
C SER A 37 2.06 14.36 4.91
N THR A 38 0.80 14.72 4.68
CA THR A 38 -0.15 13.94 3.86
C THR A 38 0.39 13.71 2.45
N ALA A 39 1.10 14.68 1.86
CA ALA A 39 1.67 14.53 0.53
C ALA A 39 2.73 13.43 0.46
N ALA A 40 3.57 13.31 1.50
CA ALA A 40 4.56 12.25 1.59
C ALA A 40 3.92 10.86 1.73
N ALA A 41 2.84 10.76 2.51
CA ALA A 41 2.09 9.52 2.65
C ALA A 41 1.40 9.08 1.34
N LEU A 42 0.77 10.02 0.62
CA LEU A 42 0.15 9.74 -0.69
C LEU A 42 1.19 9.35 -1.75
N GLN A 43 2.37 9.98 -1.74
CA GLN A 43 3.47 9.58 -2.63
C GLN A 43 3.88 8.13 -2.34
N ARG A 44 3.94 7.75 -1.07
CA ARG A 44 4.26 6.38 -0.67
C ARG A 44 3.18 5.38 -1.10
N GLU A 45 1.90 5.71 -0.95
CA GLU A 45 0.80 4.90 -1.48
C GLU A 45 0.98 4.62 -2.98
N SER A 46 1.28 5.66 -3.77
CA SER A 46 1.50 5.53 -5.21
C SER A 46 2.70 4.64 -5.56
N GLU A 47 3.80 4.74 -4.82
CA GLU A 47 4.96 3.86 -4.99
C GLU A 47 4.60 2.39 -4.76
N ILE A 48 3.83 2.10 -3.70
CA ILE A 48 3.49 0.72 -3.37
C ILE A 48 2.44 0.17 -4.34
N GLU A 49 1.48 0.99 -4.78
CA GLU A 49 0.55 0.63 -5.85
C GLU A 49 1.29 0.27 -7.15
N ALA A 50 2.31 1.05 -7.53
CA ALA A 50 3.14 0.78 -8.69
C ALA A 50 3.91 -0.55 -8.56
N LEU A 51 4.44 -0.85 -7.37
CA LEU A 51 5.11 -2.13 -7.10
C LEU A 51 4.13 -3.31 -7.22
N LEU A 52 2.94 -3.22 -6.64
CA LEU A 52 1.93 -4.29 -6.71
C LEU A 52 1.40 -4.51 -8.13
N THR A 53 1.16 -3.43 -8.87
CA THR A 53 0.70 -3.49 -10.26
C THR A 53 1.80 -4.02 -11.18
N GLY A 54 3.04 -3.58 -10.99
CA GLY A 54 4.21 -4.06 -11.73
C GLY A 54 4.50 -5.54 -11.50
N MET A 55 4.39 -6.02 -10.25
CA MET A 55 4.52 -7.45 -9.92
C MET A 55 3.40 -8.30 -10.54
N SER A 56 2.18 -7.77 -10.60
CA SER A 56 1.04 -8.47 -11.21
C SER A 56 1.22 -8.71 -12.72
N ALA A 57 1.91 -7.80 -13.42
CA ALA A 57 2.27 -7.99 -14.82
C ALA A 57 3.31 -9.12 -15.03
N THR A 58 4.22 -9.31 -14.07
CA THR A 58 5.24 -10.37 -14.11
C THR A 58 4.68 -11.76 -13.81
N HIS A 59 3.64 -11.88 -12.97
CA HIS A 59 3.10 -13.19 -12.57
C HIS A 59 2.07 -13.80 -13.52
N ASN A 60 1.52 -13.05 -14.49
CA ASN A 60 0.51 -13.57 -15.43
C ASN A 60 1.10 -14.12 -16.76
N GLY A 61 2.42 -14.29 -16.83
CA GLY A 61 3.16 -14.67 -18.04
C GLY A 61 4.09 -15.86 -17.83
N SER A 62 3.59 -16.98 -17.30
CA SER A 62 4.29 -18.27 -17.37
C SER A 62 3.29 -19.42 -17.23
N SER A 63 2.69 -19.79 -18.36
CA SER A 63 2.15 -21.15 -18.54
C SER A 63 2.69 -21.67 -19.87
N LYS A 64 3.41 -22.78 -19.77
CA LYS A 64 4.06 -23.52 -20.85
C LYS A 64 3.06 -24.42 -21.56
#